data_AF-A0A5E7A8E0-F1
#
_entry.id   AF-A0A5E7A8E0-F1
#
_cell.length_a   1.000
_cell.length_b   1.000
_cell.length_c   1.000
_cell.angle_alpha   90.00
_cell.angle_beta   90.00
_cell.angle_gamma   90.00
#
_symmetry.space_group_name_H-M   'P 1'
#
loop_
_entity.id
_entity.type
_entity.pdbx_description
1 polymer ?
#
loop_
_entity_poly.entity_id
_entity_poly.type
_entity_poly.pdbx_seq_one_letter_code
_entity_poly.pdbx_strand_id
1 'polypeptide(L)'
;MKDSAHRYGGITRLLHWVMALLIGLQFLKLGDRINDGEHWIGQTIVPWHISFGGLLLVLIVLRLVWAVGQRQQRPQHVGPTALLVKGGHALLYASMLLIPITGILLMLGKGYGLKVFGLQLVAKTGVEIGWMASLGELHSPLAWLLVILVVGHIGAALFHHFVQKDDTLKRMGG
;
A
#
# COMPACT_ATOMS: atom_id res chain seq x y z
N MET A 1 -17.27 -14.76 7.94
CA MET A 1 -16.80 -13.95 6.80
C MET A 1 -16.73 -12.46 7.11
N LYS A 2 -17.76 -11.90 7.78
CA LYS A 2 -17.86 -10.48 8.17
C LYS A 2 -17.06 -10.14 9.43
N ASP A 3 -16.83 -8.84 9.64
CA ASP A 3 -16.21 -8.28 10.84
C ASP A 3 -17.15 -8.37 12.05
N SER A 4 -16.60 -8.27 13.25
CA SER A 4 -17.33 -8.12 14.51
C SER A 4 -16.57 -7.23 15.49
N ALA A 5 -17.22 -6.85 16.59
CA ALA A 5 -16.60 -6.07 17.67
C ALA A 5 -15.38 -6.77 18.32
N HIS A 6 -15.27 -8.09 18.17
CA HIS A 6 -14.23 -8.88 18.80
C HIS A 6 -13.18 -9.41 17.81
N ARG A 7 -13.46 -9.47 16.51
CA ARG A 7 -12.54 -10.04 15.50
C ARG A 7 -12.86 -9.58 14.09
N TYR A 8 -11.83 -9.46 13.25
CA TYR A 8 -12.01 -9.20 11.83
C TYR A 8 -12.42 -10.46 11.05
N GLY A 9 -13.31 -10.27 10.09
CA GLY A 9 -13.78 -11.32 9.22
C GLY A 9 -12.68 -11.90 8.33
N GLY A 10 -12.91 -13.11 7.80
CA GLY A 10 -11.95 -13.77 6.89
C GLY A 10 -11.59 -12.93 5.67
N ILE A 11 -12.54 -12.19 5.09
CA ILE A 11 -12.29 -11.32 3.93
C ILE A 11 -11.38 -10.15 4.31
N THR A 12 -11.66 -9.48 5.43
CA THR A 12 -10.82 -8.37 5.91
C THR A 12 -9.39 -8.84 6.21
N ARG A 13 -9.23 -10.00 6.85
CA ARG A 13 -7.92 -10.57 7.15
C ARG A 13 -7.18 -10.99 5.87
N LEU A 14 -7.86 -11.63 4.92
CA LEU A 14 -7.27 -12.00 3.63
C LEU A 14 -6.76 -10.77 2.89
N LEU A 15 -7.61 -9.76 2.69
CA LEU A 15 -7.22 -8.51 2.03
C LEU A 15 -6.07 -7.83 2.77
N HIS A 16 -6.10 -7.81 4.10
CA HIS A 16 -5.02 -7.23 4.89
C HIS A 16 -3.68 -7.93 4.65
N TRP A 17 -3.61 -9.25 4.84
CA TRP A 17 -2.36 -9.99 4.81
C TRP A 17 -1.80 -10.15 3.40
N VAL A 18 -2.66 -10.32 2.39
CA VAL A 18 -2.23 -10.30 0.97
C VAL A 18 -1.63 -8.95 0.63
N MET A 19 -2.29 -7.85 0.97
CA MET A 19 -1.75 -6.51 0.71
C MET A 19 -0.48 -6.24 1.51
N ALA A 20 -0.42 -6.66 2.78
CA ALA A 20 0.79 -6.50 3.60
C ALA A 20 1.99 -7.21 2.99
N LEU A 21 1.81 -8.45 2.50
CA LEU A 21 2.84 -9.19 1.77
C LEU A 21 3.29 -8.44 0.51
N LEU A 22 2.33 -8.02 -0.34
CA LEU A 22 2.63 -7.32 -1.60
C LEU A 22 3.31 -5.96 -1.37
N ILE A 23 2.92 -5.22 -0.33
CA ILE A 23 3.56 -3.97 0.09
C ILE A 23 4.98 -4.23 0.58
N GLY A 24 5.19 -5.29 1.39
CA GLY A 24 6.53 -5.72 1.80
C GLY A 24 7.43 -6.01 0.60
N LEU A 25 6.91 -6.68 -0.44
CA LEU A 25 7.64 -6.90 -1.68
C LEU A 25 7.95 -5.59 -2.43
N GLN A 26 7.12 -4.55 -2.32
CA GLN A 26 7.43 -3.25 -2.92
C GLN A 26 8.66 -2.60 -2.30
N PHE A 27 8.94 -2.84 -1.02
CA PHE A 27 10.11 -2.26 -0.35
C PHE A 27 11.44 -2.80 -0.87
N LEU A 28 11.45 -3.93 -1.60
CA LEU A 28 12.64 -4.39 -2.33
C LEU A 28 13.15 -3.34 -3.33
N LYS A 29 12.26 -2.49 -3.87
CA LYS A 29 12.63 -1.39 -4.76
C LYS A 29 13.47 -0.31 -4.07
N LEU A 30 13.50 -0.25 -2.74
CA LEU A 30 14.40 0.65 -2.00
C LEU A 30 15.87 0.27 -2.20
N GLY A 31 16.16 -1.03 -2.39
CA GLY A 31 17.52 -1.52 -2.63
C GLY A 31 18.14 -1.02 -3.94
N ASP A 32 17.30 -0.63 -4.91
CA ASP A 32 17.74 -0.03 -6.18
C ASP A 32 18.43 1.33 -6.00
N ARG A 33 18.16 2.04 -4.88
CA ARG A 33 18.81 3.32 -4.55
C ARG A 33 20.16 3.17 -3.87
N ILE A 34 20.53 1.97 -3.44
CA ILE A 34 21.77 1.71 -2.70
C ILE A 34 22.93 1.42 -3.66
N ASN A 35 22.65 1.18 -4.95
CA ASN A 35 23.65 0.73 -5.90
C ASN A 35 23.55 1.50 -7.23
N ASP A 36 24.38 2.54 -7.36
CA ASP A 36 24.49 3.34 -8.59
C ASP A 36 25.18 2.53 -9.71
N GLY A 37 24.41 1.99 -10.65
CA GLY A 37 24.94 1.33 -11.85
C GLY A 37 23.89 0.52 -12.65
N GLU A 38 24.28 0.01 -13.82
CA GLU A 38 23.44 -0.93 -14.58
C GLU A 38 23.25 -2.23 -13.78
N HIS A 39 22.06 -2.44 -13.22
CA HIS A 39 21.84 -3.53 -12.28
C HIS A 39 20.70 -4.46 -12.68
N TRP A 40 21.00 -5.77 -12.64
CA TRP A 40 20.05 -6.89 -12.63
C TRP A 40 18.82 -6.62 -11.74
N ILE A 41 19.04 -5.99 -10.57
CA ILE A 41 17.99 -5.61 -9.62
C ILE A 41 16.94 -4.70 -10.28
N GLY A 42 17.37 -3.65 -10.99
CA GLY A 42 16.46 -2.78 -11.73
C GLY A 42 15.70 -3.55 -12.82
N GLN A 43 16.39 -4.38 -13.61
CA GLN A 43 15.78 -5.12 -14.72
C GLN A 43 14.82 -6.23 -14.26
N THR A 44 15.09 -6.88 -13.13
CA THR A 44 14.28 -7.98 -12.57
C THR A 44 13.17 -7.46 -11.65
N ILE A 45 13.45 -6.50 -10.78
CA ILE A 45 12.48 -6.05 -9.75
C ILE A 45 11.48 -5.04 -10.34
N VAL A 46 11.88 -4.16 -11.26
CA VAL A 46 10.98 -3.12 -11.78
C VAL A 46 9.71 -3.70 -12.44
N PRO A 47 9.79 -4.74 -13.29
CA PRO A 47 8.57 -5.34 -13.86
C PRO A 47 7.62 -5.88 -12.78
N TRP A 48 8.15 -6.50 -11.73
CA TRP A 48 7.34 -6.98 -10.60
C TRP A 48 6.80 -5.85 -9.74
N HIS A 49 7.56 -4.78 -9.53
CA HIS A 49 7.11 -3.57 -8.82
C HIS A 49 5.92 -2.92 -9.54
N ILE A 50 5.99 -2.74 -10.86
CA ILE A 50 4.87 -2.20 -11.65
C ILE A 50 3.67 -3.13 -11.59
N SER A 51 3.88 -4.44 -11.74
CA SER A 51 2.79 -5.42 -11.79
C SER A 51 2.07 -5.56 -10.46
N PHE A 52 2.81 -5.71 -9.37
CA PHE A 52 2.24 -5.77 -8.02
C PHE A 52 1.70 -4.41 -7.56
N GLY A 53 2.28 -3.29 -7.99
CA GLY A 53 1.72 -1.96 -7.80
C GLY A 53 0.33 -1.81 -8.46
N GLY A 54 0.19 -2.29 -9.70
CA GLY A 54 -1.10 -2.35 -10.40
C GLY A 54 -2.10 -3.27 -9.69
N LEU A 55 -1.68 -4.45 -9.23
CA LEU A 55 -2.53 -5.34 -8.43
C LEU A 55 -2.95 -4.69 -7.10
N LEU A 56 -2.03 -4.02 -6.41
CA LEU A 56 -2.30 -3.31 -5.17
C LEU A 56 -3.34 -2.19 -5.36
N LEU A 57 -3.34 -1.50 -6.51
CA LEU A 57 -4.37 -0.52 -6.85
C LEU A 57 -5.78 -1.15 -6.90
N VAL A 58 -5.91 -2.34 -7.48
CA VAL A 58 -7.19 -3.06 -7.50
C VAL A 58 -7.56 -3.50 -6.08
N LEU A 59 -6.62 -4.08 -5.33
CA LEU A 59 -6.86 -4.58 -3.98
C LEU A 59 -7.23 -3.47 -2.98
N ILE A 60 -6.61 -2.29 -3.07
CA ILE A 60 -6.95 -1.16 -2.18
C ILE A 60 -8.37 -0.65 -2.47
N VAL A 61 -8.81 -0.61 -3.73
CA VAL A 61 -10.19 -0.25 -4.08
C VAL A 61 -11.17 -1.28 -3.51
N LEU A 62 -10.91 -2.57 -3.71
CA LEU A 62 -11.74 -3.64 -3.13
C LEU A 62 -11.79 -3.55 -1.60
N ARG A 63 -10.64 -3.29 -0.96
CA ARG A 63 -10.54 -3.14 0.49
C ARG A 63 -11.30 -1.91 0.99
N LEU A 64 -11.27 -0.79 0.28
CA LEU A 64 -12.03 0.42 0.62
C LEU A 64 -13.53 0.16 0.53
N VAL A 65 -14.01 -0.42 -0.58
CA VAL A 65 -15.43 -0.79 -0.76
C VAL A 65 -15.87 -1.75 0.34
N TRP A 66 -15.09 -2.79 0.61
CA TRP A 66 -15.37 -3.74 1.69
C TRP A 66 -15.38 -3.06 3.07
N ALA A 67 -14.40 -2.20 3.35
CA ALA A 67 -14.28 -1.50 4.62
C ALA A 67 -15.48 -0.58 4.91
N VAL A 68 -16.03 0.08 3.90
CA VAL A 68 -17.25 0.89 4.03
C VAL A 68 -18.43 0.00 4.44
N GLY A 69 -18.61 -1.15 3.78
CA GLY A 69 -19.68 -2.09 4.11
C GLY A 69 -19.55 -2.74 5.50
N GLN A 70 -18.33 -2.81 6.04
CA GLN A 70 -18.06 -3.36 7.38
C GLN A 70 -17.98 -2.30 8.48
N ARG A 71 -18.11 -1.00 8.17
CA ARG A 71 -17.84 0.11 9.12
C ARG A 71 -18.57 -0.02 10.45
N GLN A 72 -19.83 -0.45 10.43
CA GLN A 72 -20.66 -0.58 11.64
C GLN A 72 -20.35 -1.84 12.47
N GLN A 73 -19.65 -2.81 11.89
CA GLN A 73 -19.33 -4.08 12.53
C GLN A 73 -17.94 -4.08 13.16
N ARG A 74 -17.10 -3.10 12.82
CA ARG A 74 -15.72 -3.03 13.30
C ARG A 74 -15.64 -2.53 14.74
N PRO A 75 -14.63 -2.98 15.51
CA PRO A 75 -14.39 -2.46 16.84
C PRO A 75 -14.14 -0.95 16.78
N GLN A 76 -14.87 -0.18 17.59
CA GLN A 76 -14.64 1.25 17.70
C GLN A 76 -13.50 1.51 18.67
N HIS A 77 -12.53 2.33 18.26
CA HIS A 77 -11.53 2.88 19.17
C HIS A 77 -12.14 4.10 19.87
N VAL A 78 -12.26 4.02 21.20
CA VAL A 78 -12.72 5.08 22.08
C VAL A 78 -11.56 5.50 22.99
N GLY A 79 -11.51 6.79 23.36
CA GLY A 79 -10.48 7.33 24.26
C GLY A 79 -9.49 8.31 23.59
N PRO A 80 -8.45 8.75 24.33
CA PRO A 80 -7.58 9.85 23.92
C PRO A 80 -6.79 9.61 22.63
N THR A 81 -6.48 8.35 22.31
CA THR A 81 -5.72 7.95 21.12
C THR A 81 -6.60 7.70 19.90
N ALA A 82 -7.92 7.78 20.02
CA ALA A 82 -8.85 7.42 18.94
C ALA A 82 -8.64 8.25 17.68
N LEU A 83 -8.32 9.55 17.80
CA LEU A 83 -8.04 10.42 16.66
C LEU A 83 -6.75 10.02 15.96
N LEU A 84 -5.70 9.67 16.71
CA LEU A 84 -4.42 9.22 16.16
C LEU A 84 -4.58 7.90 15.42
N VAL A 85 -5.31 6.93 15.99
CA VAL A 85 -5.58 5.64 15.33
C VAL A 85 -6.38 5.84 14.05
N LYS A 86 -7.42 6.69 14.06
CA LYS A 86 -8.21 7.01 12.86
C LYS A 86 -7.37 7.72 11.80
N GLY A 87 -6.59 8.73 12.20
CA GLY A 87 -5.70 9.49 11.33
C GLY A 87 -4.62 8.60 10.69
N GLY A 88 -3.96 7.74 11.48
CA GLY A 88 -2.96 6.80 10.99
C GLY A 88 -3.54 5.83 9.95
N HIS A 89 -4.72 5.25 10.22
CA HIS A 89 -5.38 4.41 9.23
C HIS A 89 -5.79 5.20 7.98
N ALA A 90 -6.32 6.43 8.13
CA ALA A 90 -6.69 7.27 7.00
C ALA A 90 -5.48 7.59 6.10
N LEU A 91 -4.34 7.94 6.71
CA LEU A 91 -3.08 8.18 5.99
C LEU A 91 -2.55 6.93 5.29
N LEU A 92 -2.65 5.76 5.94
CA LEU A 92 -2.31 4.48 5.30
C LEU A 92 -3.20 4.21 4.08
N TYR A 93 -4.53 4.37 4.21
CA TYR A 93 -5.46 4.19 3.10
C TYR A 93 -5.18 5.16 1.95
N ALA A 94 -4.97 6.44 2.26
CA ALA A 94 -4.65 7.46 1.26
C ALA A 94 -3.32 7.14 0.56
N SER A 95 -2.28 6.78 1.29
CA SER A 95 -0.96 6.45 0.73
C SER A 95 -1.04 5.21 -0.18
N MET A 96 -1.67 4.13 0.29
CA MET A 96 -1.84 2.90 -0.51
C MET A 96 -2.62 3.12 -1.80
N LEU A 97 -3.49 4.12 -1.87
CA LEU A 97 -4.24 4.48 -3.08
C LEU A 97 -3.44 5.42 -3.99
N LEU A 98 -2.84 6.47 -3.43
CA LEU A 98 -2.17 7.52 -4.22
C LEU A 98 -0.83 7.08 -4.80
N ILE A 99 -0.09 6.21 -4.13
CA ILE A 99 1.21 5.71 -4.61
C ILE A 99 1.08 5.01 -5.98
N PRO A 100 0.24 3.98 -6.17
CA PRO A 100 0.15 3.34 -7.47
C PRO A 100 -0.43 4.26 -8.55
N ILE A 101 -1.33 5.19 -8.19
CA ILE A 101 -1.85 6.20 -9.14
C ILE A 101 -0.71 7.10 -9.63
N THR A 102 0.06 7.68 -8.71
CA THR A 102 1.21 8.53 -9.05
C THR A 102 2.30 7.74 -9.78
N GLY A 103 2.49 6.45 -9.47
CA GLY A 103 3.39 5.57 -10.21
C GLY A 103 2.96 5.37 -11.68
N ILE A 104 1.66 5.17 -11.92
CA ILE A 104 1.11 5.10 -13.28
C ILE A 104 1.29 6.45 -14.00
N LEU A 105 0.97 7.57 -13.33
CA LEU A 105 1.18 8.91 -13.90
C LEU A 105 2.65 9.15 -14.25
N LEU A 106 3.59 8.69 -13.44
CA LEU A 106 5.02 8.79 -13.75
C LEU A 106 5.39 7.98 -15.00
N MET A 107 4.93 6.73 -15.10
CA MET A 107 5.19 5.85 -16.24
C MET A 107 4.62 6.41 -17.55
N LEU A 108 3.37 6.86 -17.53
CA LEU A 108 2.72 7.44 -18.70
C LEU A 108 3.29 8.83 -19.02
N GLY A 109 3.53 9.64 -17.99
CA GLY A 109 4.08 10.98 -18.08
C GLY A 109 5.46 11.02 -18.70
N LYS A 110 6.34 10.07 -18.38
CA LYS A 110 7.66 9.93 -19.02
C LYS A 110 7.63 9.15 -20.35
N GLY A 111 6.45 8.80 -20.85
CA GLY A 111 6.29 8.11 -22.12
C GLY A 111 6.79 6.66 -22.12
N TYR A 112 6.98 6.04 -20.96
CA TYR A 112 7.47 4.66 -20.81
C TYR A 112 6.41 3.61 -21.14
N GLY A 113 5.13 4.00 -21.22
CA GLY A 113 4.00 3.09 -21.36
C GLY A 113 3.70 2.34 -20.06
N LEU A 114 2.80 1.36 -20.11
CA LEU A 114 2.39 0.58 -18.96
C LEU A 114 2.29 -0.91 -19.32
N LYS A 115 3.07 -1.73 -18.62
CA LYS A 115 3.09 -3.19 -18.77
C LYS A 115 2.87 -3.85 -17.41
N VAL A 116 1.82 -4.65 -17.27
CA VAL A 116 1.40 -5.29 -16.00
C VAL A 116 1.34 -6.80 -16.23
N PHE A 117 2.09 -7.57 -15.43
CA PHE A 117 2.25 -9.03 -15.58
C PHE A 117 2.57 -9.48 -17.01
N GLY A 118 3.42 -8.72 -17.70
CA GLY A 118 3.79 -9.03 -19.09
C GLY A 118 2.81 -8.49 -20.14
N LEU A 119 1.59 -8.12 -19.76
CA LEU A 119 0.57 -7.57 -20.66
C LEU A 119 0.79 -6.07 -20.88
N GLN A 120 0.95 -5.65 -22.14
CA GLN A 120 1.05 -4.24 -22.49
C GLN A 120 -0.35 -3.61 -22.44
N LEU A 121 -0.58 -2.69 -21.50
CA LEU A 121 -1.84 -1.96 -21.36
C LEU A 121 -1.82 -0.62 -22.11
N VAL A 122 -0.67 0.06 -22.10
CA VAL A 122 -0.46 1.32 -22.82
C VAL A 122 0.88 1.25 -23.51
N ALA A 123 0.93 1.42 -24.83
CA ALA A 123 2.18 1.37 -25.60
C ALA A 123 3.17 2.47 -25.17
N LYS A 124 4.47 2.19 -25.31
CA LYS A 124 5.51 3.20 -25.10
C LYS A 124 5.37 4.27 -26.19
N THR A 125 5.26 5.53 -25.79
CA THR A 125 5.17 6.66 -26.73
C THR A 125 6.52 7.34 -26.92
N GLY A 126 7.38 7.33 -25.90
CA GLY A 126 8.63 8.11 -25.86
C GLY A 126 8.42 9.63 -25.76
N VAL A 127 7.17 10.08 -25.68
CA VAL A 127 6.80 11.50 -25.60
C VAL A 127 6.42 11.82 -24.17
N GLU A 128 7.04 12.86 -23.61
CA GLU A 128 6.74 13.33 -22.26
C GLU A 128 5.43 14.12 -22.21
N ILE A 129 4.59 13.80 -21.22
CA ILE A 129 3.38 14.53 -20.86
C ILE A 129 3.64 15.23 -19.53
N GLY A 130 4.03 16.51 -19.61
CA GLY A 130 4.58 17.26 -18.48
C GLY A 130 3.73 17.20 -17.20
N TRP A 131 2.42 17.44 -17.30
CA TRP A 131 1.55 17.44 -16.10
C TRP A 131 1.46 16.07 -15.41
N MET A 132 1.47 14.97 -16.18
CA MET A 132 1.47 13.62 -15.63
C MET A 132 2.81 13.31 -14.96
N ALA A 133 3.92 13.69 -15.61
CA ALA A 133 5.26 13.52 -15.06
C ALA A 133 5.41 14.27 -13.73
N SER A 134 4.99 15.53 -13.67
CA SER A 134 5.05 16.37 -12.46
C SER A 134 4.22 15.79 -11.31
N LEU A 135 3.00 15.31 -11.56
CA LEU A 135 2.22 14.62 -10.52
C LEU A 135 2.83 13.26 -10.14
N GLY A 136 3.46 12.58 -11.10
CA GLY A 136 4.12 11.30 -10.90
C GLY A 136 5.34 11.38 -9.97
N GLU A 137 6.00 12.53 -9.89
CA GLU A 137 7.14 12.75 -8.98
C GLU A 137 6.75 12.60 -7.49
N LEU A 138 5.46 12.76 -7.16
CA LEU A 138 4.94 12.51 -5.81
C LEU A 138 5.04 11.04 -5.37
N HIS A 139 5.24 10.11 -6.32
CA HIS A 139 5.33 8.68 -6.02
C HIS A 139 6.42 8.37 -4.98
N SER A 140 7.61 8.95 -5.14
CA SER A 140 8.75 8.68 -4.24
C SER A 140 8.53 9.24 -2.82
N PRO A 141 8.16 10.52 -2.64
CA PRO A 141 7.79 11.05 -1.32
C PRO A 141 6.68 10.26 -0.64
N LEU A 142 5.62 9.88 -1.37
CA LEU A 142 4.52 9.09 -0.83
C LEU A 142 4.99 7.67 -0.43
N ALA A 143 5.89 7.05 -1.19
CA ALA A 143 6.47 5.75 -0.84
C ALA A 143 7.24 5.81 0.48
N TRP A 144 8.05 6.85 0.70
CA TRP A 144 8.74 7.05 1.98
C TRP A 144 7.78 7.30 3.14
N LEU A 145 6.73 8.10 2.92
CA LEU A 145 5.67 8.28 3.91
C LEU A 145 5.03 6.93 4.28
N LEU A 146 4.72 6.09 3.29
CA LEU A 146 4.15 4.76 3.55
C LEU A 146 5.10 3.88 4.35
N VAL A 147 6.41 3.90 4.09
CA VAL A 147 7.40 3.15 4.89
C VAL A 147 7.31 3.55 6.37
N ILE A 148 7.34 4.85 6.66
CA ILE A 148 7.24 5.37 8.03
C ILE A 148 5.92 4.94 8.67
N LEU A 149 4.80 5.08 7.96
CA LEU A 149 3.48 4.70 8.45
C LEU A 149 3.37 3.20 8.72
N VAL A 150 3.94 2.34 7.87
CA VAL A 150 3.94 0.88 8.04
C VAL A 150 4.79 0.48 9.25
N VAL A 151 5.99 1.05 9.40
CA VAL A 151 6.84 0.81 10.57
C VAL A 151 6.12 1.25 11.86
N GLY A 152 5.54 2.45 11.86
CA GLY A 152 4.76 2.94 13.00
C GLY A 152 3.52 2.07 13.30
N HIS A 153 2.83 1.60 12.27
CA HIS A 153 1.67 0.70 12.41
C HIS A 153 2.06 -0.65 13.03
N ILE A 154 3.14 -1.27 12.56
CA ILE A 154 3.68 -2.51 13.12
C ILE A 154 4.13 -2.27 14.56
N GLY A 155 4.88 -1.19 14.82
CA GLY A 155 5.33 -0.82 16.16
C GLY A 155 4.17 -0.65 17.14
N ALA A 156 3.10 0.04 16.72
CA ALA A 156 1.89 0.18 17.52
C ALA A 156 1.22 -1.18 17.80
N ALA A 157 1.08 -2.04 16.79
CA ALA A 157 0.48 -3.36 16.96
C ALA A 157 1.29 -4.23 17.95
N LEU A 158 2.62 -4.18 17.87
CA LEU A 158 3.51 -4.90 18.80
C LEU A 158 3.47 -4.30 20.21
N PHE A 159 3.41 -2.97 20.35
CA PHE A 159 3.24 -2.30 21.64
C PHE A 159 1.93 -2.71 22.32
N HIS A 160 0.83 -2.70 21.58
CA HIS A 160 -0.47 -3.15 22.08
C HIS A 160 -0.44 -4.63 22.50
N HIS A 161 0.25 -5.49 21.74
CA HIS A 161 0.34 -6.91 22.04
C HIS A 161 1.23 -7.23 23.25
N PHE A 162 2.43 -6.64 23.34
CA PHE A 162 3.42 -7.01 24.35
C PHE A 162 3.37 -6.13 25.60
N VAL A 163 3.02 -4.84 25.48
CA VAL A 163 3.01 -3.88 26.60
C VAL A 163 1.60 -3.72 27.15
N GLN A 164 0.63 -3.34 26.31
CA GLN A 164 -0.76 -3.19 26.76
C GLN A 164 -1.48 -4.53 26.94
N LYS A 165 -0.92 -5.61 26.38
CA LYS A 165 -1.45 -6.98 26.44
C LYS A 165 -2.90 -7.10 25.99
N ASP A 166 -3.29 -6.31 25.00
CA ASP A 166 -4.64 -6.36 24.43
C ASP A 166 -4.72 -7.29 23.19
N ASP A 167 -5.94 -7.47 22.69
CA ASP A 167 -6.22 -8.36 21.57
C ASP A 167 -6.08 -7.67 20.19
N THR A 168 -5.50 -6.48 20.08
CA THR A 168 -5.39 -5.72 18.82
C THR A 168 -4.76 -6.56 17.70
N LEU A 169 -3.61 -7.20 17.98
CA LEU A 169 -2.96 -8.08 16.99
C LEU A 169 -3.75 -9.38 16.77
N LYS A 170 -4.31 -9.96 17.84
CA LYS A 170 -5.08 -11.21 17.77
C LYS A 170 -6.35 -11.09 16.92
N ARG A 171 -6.95 -9.91 16.86
CA ARG A 171 -8.12 -9.61 16.00
C ARG A 171 -7.82 -9.81 14.51
N MET A 172 -6.56 -9.65 14.11
CA MET A 172 -6.06 -9.88 12.75
C MET A 172 -5.51 -11.30 12.56
N GLY A 173 -5.36 -12.05 13.64
CA GLY A 173 -4.90 -13.43 13.67
C GLY A 173 -6.00 -14.44 13.31
N GLY A 174 -5.53 -15.63 12.94
CA GLY A 174 -6.29 -16.88 12.82
C GLY A 174 -6.80 -17.32 14.17
#